data_AF-A0A447PUB1-F1
#
_entry.id   AF-A0A447PUB1-F1
#
_cell.length_a   1.000
_cell.length_b   1.000
_cell.length_c   1.000
_cell.angle_alpha   90.00
_cell.angle_beta   90.00
_cell.angle_gamma   90.00
#
_symmetry.space_group_name_H-M   'P 1'
#
loop_
_entity.id
_entity.type
_entity.pdbx_description
1 polymer ?
#
loop_
_entity_poly.entity_id
_entity_poly.type
_entity_poly.pdbx_seq_one_letter_code
_entity_poly.pdbx_strand_id
1 'polypeptide(L)'
;MGENEQMDTVSGVNAVSSIGDDVVDLIAHVDLITTAVGPVVLERIAPAIAKGLVKRKAQGVDAPLNIIACENMVRGTTQLKGHVMNALADGDKAWVEQHVGFVDSAVDRIVPPSASATHDPLEVTVETFSEWIVDKTQFKGALPTIPGMELTDNLMAFVERKLFTLNTGHAITAYLGKLAGHQTIRDAILDESIRAVVKGAMEESGAVLIKRYGFDADKHAAYIQKILGRLKTRI
;
A
#
# COMPACT_ATOMS: atom_id res chain seq x y z
N MET A 1 15.88 18.66 5.44
CA MET A 1 16.69 17.52 5.85
C MET A 1 15.68 16.53 6.41
N GLY A 2 15.49 15.37 5.78
CA GLY A 2 15.01 14.24 6.56
C GLY A 2 16.07 14.01 7.64
N GLU A 3 15.67 13.71 8.86
CA GLU A 3 16.60 13.31 9.91
C GLU A 3 17.50 12.19 9.35
N ASN A 4 18.83 12.35 9.52
CA ASN A 4 19.94 11.45 9.13
C ASN A 4 19.62 10.28 8.18
N GLU A 5 20.29 10.23 7.02
CA GLU A 5 20.31 9.03 6.17
C GLU A 5 20.68 7.80 7.01
N GLN A 6 19.82 6.79 6.98
CA GLN A 6 20.00 5.53 7.67
C GLN A 6 20.07 4.41 6.65
N MET A 7 21.04 3.53 6.83
CA MET A 7 21.18 2.32 6.03
C MET A 7 20.73 1.12 6.86
N ASP A 8 19.58 0.55 6.48
CA ASP A 8 19.03 -0.65 7.10
C ASP A 8 19.29 -1.87 6.22
N THR A 9 19.61 -3.01 6.83
CA THR A 9 19.82 -4.28 6.12
C THR A 9 18.61 -5.19 6.30
N VAL A 10 18.01 -5.60 5.19
CA VAL A 10 17.00 -6.68 5.16
C VAL A 10 17.71 -8.01 4.93
N SER A 11 17.60 -8.94 5.89
CA SER A 11 18.29 -10.24 5.85
C SER A 11 17.33 -11.41 6.02
N GLY A 12 17.75 -12.63 5.64
CA GLY A 12 16.93 -13.83 5.78
C GLY A 12 15.82 -13.98 4.73
N VAL A 13 15.99 -13.32 3.59
CA VAL A 13 15.06 -13.39 2.45
C VAL A 13 15.57 -14.35 1.37
N ASN A 14 14.65 -14.95 0.63
CA ASN A 14 14.92 -15.75 -0.56
C ASN A 14 13.91 -15.38 -1.66
N ALA A 15 14.04 -15.99 -2.84
CA ALA A 15 13.17 -15.73 -3.97
C ALA A 15 12.84 -17.01 -4.73
N VAL A 16 11.63 -17.03 -5.29
CA VAL A 16 11.19 -18.03 -6.28
C VAL A 16 10.59 -17.32 -7.48
N SER A 17 10.53 -18.02 -8.61
CA SER A 17 9.85 -17.52 -9.80
C SER A 17 8.34 -17.48 -9.59
N SER A 18 7.69 -16.36 -9.91
CA SER A 18 6.23 -16.21 -9.82
C SER A 18 5.45 -17.02 -10.87
N ILE A 19 6.15 -17.57 -11.86
CA ILE A 19 5.57 -18.41 -12.93
C ILE A 19 5.97 -19.88 -12.84
N GLY A 20 6.79 -20.26 -11.85
CA GLY A 20 7.20 -21.63 -11.60
C GLY A 20 6.27 -22.36 -10.64
N ASP A 21 6.53 -23.65 -10.40
CA ASP A 21 5.74 -24.45 -9.46
C ASP A 21 6.10 -24.19 -7.99
N ASP A 22 7.32 -23.72 -7.70
CA ASP A 22 7.77 -23.44 -6.33
C ASP A 22 6.88 -22.42 -5.60
N VAL A 23 6.32 -21.43 -6.31
CA VAL A 23 5.41 -20.45 -5.69
C VAL A 23 4.09 -21.08 -5.28
N VAL A 24 3.58 -22.05 -6.04
CA VAL A 24 2.36 -22.81 -5.73
C VAL A 24 2.56 -23.60 -4.44
N ASP A 25 3.76 -24.17 -4.28
CA ASP A 25 4.15 -24.91 -3.10
C ASP A 25 4.25 -24.00 -1.89
N LEU A 26 4.85 -22.82 -2.02
CA LEU A 26 4.90 -21.84 -0.93
C LEU A 26 3.51 -21.37 -0.51
N ILE A 27 2.62 -21.03 -1.46
CA ILE A 27 1.24 -20.60 -1.16
C ILE A 27 0.50 -21.64 -0.31
N ALA A 28 0.78 -22.92 -0.52
CA ALA A 28 0.15 -23.99 0.27
C ALA A 28 0.57 -23.98 1.75
N HIS A 29 1.72 -23.39 2.11
CA HIS A 29 2.29 -23.49 3.47
C HIS A 29 2.37 -22.18 4.23
N VAL A 30 2.38 -21.02 3.57
CA VAL A 30 2.52 -19.71 4.24
C VAL A 30 1.27 -19.29 5.00
N ASP A 31 1.42 -18.36 5.93
CA ASP A 31 0.32 -17.74 6.69
C ASP A 31 -0.16 -16.41 6.09
N LEU A 32 0.70 -15.77 5.30
CA LEU A 32 0.46 -14.45 4.71
C LEU A 32 1.00 -14.39 3.27
N ILE A 33 0.22 -13.80 2.37
CA ILE A 33 0.65 -13.43 1.01
C ILE A 33 0.45 -11.94 0.82
N THR A 34 1.49 -11.22 0.38
CA THR A 34 1.41 -9.79 0.05
C THR A 34 1.76 -9.53 -1.41
N THR A 35 1.17 -8.50 -2.03
CA THR A 35 1.51 -8.09 -3.41
C THR A 35 1.83 -6.60 -3.49
N ALA A 36 2.71 -6.23 -4.42
CA ALA A 36 2.98 -4.84 -4.82
C ALA A 36 3.43 -4.84 -6.31
N VAL A 37 2.53 -5.27 -7.18
CA VAL A 37 2.84 -5.67 -8.57
C VAL A 37 2.13 -4.82 -9.64
N GLY A 38 1.19 -3.96 -9.24
CA GLY A 38 0.35 -3.19 -10.14
C GLY A 38 -0.79 -3.99 -10.77
N PRO A 39 -1.81 -3.32 -11.34
CA PRO A 39 -3.08 -3.94 -11.72
C PRO A 39 -2.95 -5.06 -12.75
N VAL A 40 -2.07 -4.89 -13.75
CA VAL A 40 -1.89 -5.88 -14.82
C VAL A 40 -1.32 -7.19 -14.28
N VAL A 41 -0.32 -7.10 -13.40
CA VAL A 41 0.32 -8.30 -12.85
C VAL A 41 -0.54 -8.93 -11.76
N LEU A 42 -1.35 -8.14 -11.06
CA LEU A 42 -2.29 -8.62 -10.04
C LEU A 42 -3.26 -9.68 -10.59
N GLU A 43 -3.80 -9.45 -11.79
CA GLU A 43 -4.60 -10.46 -12.50
C GLU A 43 -3.75 -11.66 -12.94
N ARG A 44 -2.55 -11.41 -13.47
CA ARG A 44 -1.66 -12.46 -14.00
C ARG A 44 -1.21 -13.48 -12.96
N ILE A 45 -1.04 -13.08 -11.69
CA ILE A 45 -0.63 -13.99 -10.61
C ILE A 45 -1.82 -14.80 -10.02
N ALA A 46 -3.06 -14.40 -10.30
CA ALA A 46 -4.24 -15.03 -9.72
C ALA A 46 -4.35 -16.54 -9.99
N PRO A 47 -4.01 -17.07 -11.18
CA PRO A 47 -4.02 -18.52 -11.41
C PRO A 47 -3.01 -19.29 -10.56
N ALA A 48 -1.84 -18.72 -10.27
CA ALA A 48 -0.86 -19.35 -9.39
C ALA A 48 -1.35 -19.39 -7.94
N ILE A 49 -1.95 -18.29 -7.47
CA ILE A 49 -2.62 -18.23 -6.16
C ILE A 49 -3.73 -19.28 -6.08
N ALA A 50 -4.63 -19.34 -7.06
CA ALA A 50 -5.70 -20.32 -7.11
C ALA A 50 -5.17 -21.76 -7.02
N LYS A 51 -4.16 -22.11 -7.83
CA LYS A 51 -3.50 -23.43 -7.76
C LYS A 51 -2.92 -23.72 -6.36
N GLY A 52 -2.26 -22.75 -5.75
CA GLY A 52 -1.70 -22.89 -4.41
C GLY A 52 -2.78 -23.11 -3.34
N LEU A 53 -3.91 -22.43 -3.44
CA LEU A 53 -5.07 -22.63 -2.56
C LEU A 53 -5.70 -24.01 -2.72
N VAL A 54 -5.82 -24.51 -3.95
CA VAL A 54 -6.28 -25.88 -4.22
C VAL A 54 -5.32 -26.90 -3.61
N LYS A 55 -4.01 -26.69 -3.77
CA LYS A 55 -2.99 -27.54 -3.15
C LYS A 55 -3.06 -27.50 -1.62
N ARG A 56 -3.23 -26.32 -1.03
CA ARG A 56 -3.43 -26.14 0.42
C ARG A 56 -4.61 -26.95 0.95
N LYS A 57 -5.76 -26.85 0.27
CA LYS A 57 -6.97 -27.63 0.56
C LYS A 57 -6.70 -29.13 0.46
N ALA A 58 -6.07 -29.59 -0.62
CA ALA A 58 -5.78 -31.00 -0.84
C ALA A 58 -4.84 -31.59 0.22
N GLN A 59 -3.99 -30.77 0.83
CA GLN A 59 -3.11 -31.15 1.95
C GLN A 59 -3.80 -31.14 3.32
N GLY A 60 -5.08 -30.72 3.40
CA GLY A 60 -5.82 -30.62 4.66
C GLY A 60 -5.34 -29.49 5.57
N VAL A 61 -4.71 -28.46 5.00
CA VAL A 61 -4.21 -27.31 5.77
C VAL A 61 -5.33 -26.28 5.93
N ASP A 62 -6.14 -26.44 6.98
CA ASP A 62 -7.24 -25.52 7.30
C ASP A 62 -6.82 -24.32 8.16
N ALA A 63 -5.52 -24.19 8.47
CA ALA A 63 -4.98 -23.01 9.15
C ALA A 63 -5.27 -21.74 8.32
N PRO A 64 -5.80 -20.67 8.92
CA PRO A 64 -6.15 -19.43 8.22
C PRO A 64 -4.98 -18.87 7.40
N LEU A 65 -5.26 -18.47 6.17
CA LEU A 65 -4.35 -17.75 5.29
C LEU A 65 -4.92 -16.35 5.05
N ASN A 66 -4.09 -15.32 5.11
CA ASN A 66 -4.51 -13.96 4.75
C ASN A 66 -3.70 -13.45 3.55
N ILE A 67 -4.40 -12.85 2.59
CA ILE A 67 -3.82 -12.23 1.39
C ILE A 67 -4.06 -10.73 1.51
N ILE A 68 -3.01 -9.92 1.29
CA ILE A 68 -3.04 -8.46 1.39
C ILE A 68 -2.37 -7.86 0.14
N ALA A 69 -3.14 -7.32 -0.78
CA ALA A 69 -2.59 -6.59 -1.91
C ALA A 69 -2.25 -5.15 -1.47
N CYS A 70 -0.97 -4.81 -1.45
CA CYS A 70 -0.40 -3.51 -1.08
C CYS A 70 -0.20 -2.66 -2.33
N GLU A 71 -1.28 -2.43 -3.08
CA GLU A 71 -1.27 -1.74 -4.36
C GLU A 71 -1.68 -0.26 -4.21
N ASN A 72 -1.29 0.57 -5.18
CA ASN A 72 -1.86 1.93 -5.30
C ASN A 72 -3.26 1.89 -5.95
N MET A 73 -4.16 1.11 -5.35
CA MET A 73 -5.52 0.85 -5.83
C MET A 73 -6.50 0.88 -4.66
N VAL A 74 -7.71 1.39 -4.89
CA VAL A 74 -8.79 1.27 -3.92
C VAL A 74 -9.25 -0.19 -3.89
N ARG A 75 -9.19 -0.81 -2.70
CA ARG A 75 -9.57 -2.21 -2.49
C ARG A 75 -8.88 -3.19 -3.46
N GLY A 76 -7.56 -3.07 -3.57
CA GLY A 76 -6.75 -3.91 -4.46
C GLY A 76 -6.91 -5.41 -4.16
N THR A 77 -7.05 -5.78 -2.88
CA THR A 77 -7.19 -7.18 -2.49
C THR A 77 -8.55 -7.75 -2.84
N THR A 78 -9.62 -6.96 -2.72
CA THR A 78 -10.95 -7.32 -3.24
C THR A 78 -10.92 -7.55 -4.75
N GLN A 79 -10.16 -6.76 -5.51
CA GLN A 79 -9.99 -6.98 -6.96
C GLN A 79 -9.21 -8.28 -7.22
N LEU A 80 -8.10 -8.51 -6.51
CA LEU A 80 -7.35 -9.77 -6.58
C LEU A 80 -8.23 -10.98 -6.25
N LYS A 81 -9.09 -10.88 -5.22
CA LYS A 81 -10.07 -11.92 -4.88
C LYS A 81 -10.94 -12.27 -6.09
N GLY A 82 -11.44 -11.28 -6.82
CA GLY A 82 -12.21 -11.50 -8.05
C GLY A 82 -11.44 -12.33 -9.08
N HIS A 83 -10.19 -11.96 -9.37
CA HIS A 83 -9.35 -12.72 -10.32
C HIS A 83 -9.06 -14.15 -9.83
N VAL A 84 -8.77 -14.32 -8.53
CA VAL A 84 -8.52 -15.65 -7.94
C VAL A 84 -9.77 -16.53 -8.00
N MET A 85 -10.93 -15.98 -7.65
CA MET A 85 -12.21 -16.71 -7.72
C MET A 85 -12.58 -17.11 -9.14
N ASN A 86 -12.24 -16.29 -10.15
CA ASN A 86 -12.44 -16.64 -11.56
C ASN A 86 -11.52 -17.78 -12.02
N ALA A 87 -10.34 -17.93 -11.41
CA ALA A 87 -9.40 -19.00 -11.71
C ALA A 87 -9.65 -20.30 -10.91
N LEU A 88 -10.58 -20.28 -9.93
CA LEU A 88 -10.94 -21.43 -9.12
C LEU A 88 -12.12 -22.21 -9.72
N ALA A 89 -12.07 -23.54 -9.59
CA ALA A 89 -13.23 -24.38 -9.83
C ALA A 89 -14.30 -24.17 -8.74
N ASP A 90 -15.58 -24.35 -9.08
CA ASP A 90 -16.69 -24.08 -8.16
C ASP A 90 -16.61 -24.89 -6.85
N GLY A 91 -16.08 -26.12 -6.91
CA GLY A 91 -15.90 -26.99 -5.73
C GLY A 91 -14.86 -26.50 -4.71
N ASP A 92 -14.02 -25.53 -5.08
CA ASP A 92 -12.97 -24.98 -4.20
C ASP A 92 -13.35 -23.63 -3.57
N LYS A 93 -14.29 -22.90 -4.17
CA LYS A 93 -14.68 -21.55 -3.75
C LYS A 93 -15.15 -21.49 -2.30
N ALA A 94 -16.03 -22.41 -1.89
CA ALA A 94 -16.56 -22.43 -0.52
C ALA A 94 -15.46 -22.62 0.54
N TRP A 95 -14.48 -23.48 0.25
CA TRP A 95 -13.34 -23.69 1.15
C TRP A 95 -12.47 -22.43 1.23
N VAL A 96 -12.22 -21.77 0.09
CA VAL A 96 -11.45 -20.51 0.06
C VAL A 96 -12.16 -19.40 0.83
N GLU A 97 -13.48 -19.24 0.67
CA GLU A 97 -14.26 -18.24 1.43
C GLU A 97 -14.23 -18.46 2.93
N GLN A 98 -14.17 -19.72 3.37
CA GLN A 98 -14.10 -20.08 4.77
C GLN A 98 -12.72 -19.81 5.37
N HIS A 99 -11.65 -20.24 4.69
CA HIS A 99 -10.29 -20.31 5.26
C HIS A 99 -9.35 -19.17 4.86
N VAL A 100 -9.67 -18.41 3.79
CA VAL A 100 -8.79 -17.37 3.25
C VAL A 100 -9.39 -15.97 3.48
N GLY A 101 -8.63 -15.11 4.15
CA GLY A 101 -8.93 -13.69 4.26
C GLY A 101 -8.36 -12.93 3.06
N PHE A 102 -9.19 -12.18 2.36
CA PHE A 102 -8.74 -11.22 1.34
C PHE A 102 -8.89 -9.83 1.94
N VAL A 103 -7.78 -9.33 2.48
CA VAL A 103 -7.73 -8.14 3.33
C VAL A 103 -7.24 -6.94 2.51
N ASP A 104 -8.12 -5.98 2.29
CA ASP A 104 -7.80 -4.71 1.66
C ASP A 104 -6.85 -3.89 2.52
N SER A 105 -6.02 -3.09 1.86
CA SER A 105 -5.04 -2.22 2.50
C SER A 105 -5.03 -0.81 1.92
N ALA A 106 -4.48 0.11 2.68
CA ALA A 106 -4.04 1.43 2.27
C ALA A 106 -2.56 1.58 2.64
N VAL A 107 -1.71 1.74 1.64
CA VAL A 107 -0.26 1.89 1.81
C VAL A 107 0.22 3.26 1.33
N ASP A 108 1.14 3.86 2.06
CA ASP A 108 1.77 5.14 1.71
C ASP A 108 3.24 5.16 2.15
N ARG A 109 4.14 5.24 1.17
CA ARG A 109 5.57 5.51 1.32
C ARG A 109 6.06 6.01 -0.03
N ILE A 110 6.77 7.13 -0.04
CA ILE A 110 7.42 7.63 -1.25
C ILE A 110 8.69 6.81 -1.46
N VAL A 111 8.75 6.16 -2.62
CA VAL A 111 9.89 5.39 -3.11
C VAL A 111 10.24 5.94 -4.50
N PRO A 112 11.23 6.84 -4.63
CA PRO A 112 11.65 7.34 -5.93
C PRO A 112 12.23 6.20 -6.78
N PRO A 113 12.31 6.38 -8.11
CA PRO A 113 13.11 5.50 -8.95
C PRO A 113 14.51 5.37 -8.36
N SER A 114 15.06 4.16 -8.34
CA SER A 114 16.40 3.93 -7.82
C SER A 114 17.39 4.85 -8.55
N ALA A 115 17.95 5.80 -7.80
CA ALA A 115 19.02 6.67 -8.28
C ALA A 115 20.36 5.94 -8.13
N SER A 116 20.39 4.63 -8.47
CA SER A 116 21.43 3.68 -8.05
C SER A 116 22.82 4.24 -8.34
N ALA A 117 23.42 4.92 -7.36
CA ALA A 117 24.81 5.34 -7.42
C ALA A 117 25.71 4.10 -7.30
N THR A 118 25.16 3.05 -6.68
CA THR A 118 25.69 1.70 -6.57
C THR A 118 25.13 0.84 -7.71
N HIS A 119 25.91 -0.10 -8.22
CA HIS A 119 25.44 -1.02 -9.28
C HIS A 119 24.61 -2.19 -8.69
N ASP A 120 24.05 -2.03 -7.49
CA ASP A 120 23.31 -3.07 -6.78
C ASP A 120 21.84 -3.07 -7.24
N PRO A 121 21.35 -4.15 -7.87
CA PRO A 121 19.96 -4.24 -8.34
C PRO A 121 18.93 -4.37 -7.22
N LEU A 122 19.34 -4.57 -5.97
CA LEU A 122 18.45 -4.75 -4.80
C LEU A 122 18.41 -3.53 -3.88
N GLU A 123 19.32 -2.57 -4.06
CA GLU A 123 19.34 -1.34 -3.26
C GLU A 123 18.15 -0.44 -3.59
N VAL A 124 17.46 0.03 -2.55
CA VAL A 124 16.30 0.91 -2.67
C VAL A 124 16.37 2.04 -1.64
N THR A 125 16.18 3.27 -2.11
CA THR A 125 16.04 4.45 -1.24
C THR A 125 14.56 4.74 -1.01
N VAL A 126 14.18 4.96 0.25
CA VAL A 126 12.80 5.27 0.64
C VAL A 126 12.78 6.45 1.61
N GLU A 127 11.64 7.15 1.69
CA GLU A 127 11.46 8.11 2.79
C GLU A 127 11.29 7.38 4.15
N THR A 128 11.62 8.07 5.25
CA THR A 128 11.45 7.55 6.62
C THR A 128 9.99 7.24 6.97
N PHE A 129 9.06 8.03 6.42
CA PHE A 129 7.64 7.82 6.70
C PHE A 129 7.09 6.59 5.96
N SER A 130 6.30 5.80 6.68
CA SER A 130 5.40 4.79 6.10
C SER A 130 4.09 4.77 6.82
N GLU A 131 3.05 4.39 6.09
CA GLU A 131 1.76 4.01 6.61
C GLU A 131 1.31 2.73 5.89
N TRP A 132 0.94 1.71 6.65
CA TRP A 132 0.33 0.48 6.15
C TRP A 132 -0.87 0.15 7.02
N ILE A 133 -2.06 0.43 6.50
CA ILE A 133 -3.33 0.24 7.20
C ILE A 133 -4.11 -0.87 6.52
N VAL A 134 -4.66 -1.79 7.30
CA VAL A 134 -5.37 -2.98 6.79
C VAL A 134 -6.73 -3.14 7.46
N ASP A 135 -7.71 -3.63 6.70
CA ASP A 135 -9.07 -3.85 7.22
C ASP A 135 -9.13 -5.07 8.15
N LYS A 136 -9.19 -4.83 9.46
CA LYS A 136 -9.20 -5.88 10.48
C LYS A 136 -10.41 -6.80 10.35
N THR A 137 -11.50 -6.34 9.73
CA THR A 137 -12.75 -7.10 9.61
C THR A 137 -12.69 -8.20 8.57
N GLN A 138 -11.70 -8.15 7.67
CA GLN A 138 -11.54 -9.09 6.55
C GLN A 138 -10.57 -10.24 6.86
N PHE A 139 -9.88 -10.18 8.01
CA PHE A 139 -8.95 -11.23 8.42
C PHE A 139 -9.67 -12.52 8.81
N LYS A 140 -8.98 -13.64 8.60
CA LYS A 140 -9.32 -14.96 9.15
C LYS A 140 -8.33 -15.33 10.24
N GLY A 141 -8.83 -15.86 11.35
CA GLY A 141 -8.01 -16.31 12.47
C GLY A 141 -7.51 -15.19 13.37
N ALA A 142 -6.40 -15.45 14.07
CA ALA A 142 -5.76 -14.47 14.92
C ALA A 142 -5.16 -13.32 14.08
N LEU A 143 -5.29 -12.09 14.56
CA LEU A 143 -4.71 -10.92 13.90
C LEU A 143 -3.19 -10.93 14.07
N PRO A 144 -2.41 -10.84 12.98
CA PRO A 144 -0.96 -10.82 13.08
C PRO A 144 -0.47 -9.50 13.70
N THR A 145 0.64 -9.57 14.44
CA THR A 145 1.33 -8.39 14.99
C THR A 145 2.56 -8.12 14.13
N ILE A 146 2.47 -7.14 13.23
CA ILE A 146 3.56 -6.74 12.34
C ILE A 146 3.89 -5.27 12.64
N PRO A 147 5.12 -4.94 13.11
CA PRO A 147 5.52 -3.56 13.33
C PRO A 147 5.33 -2.70 12.07
N GLY A 148 4.66 -1.55 12.22
CA GLY A 148 4.34 -0.65 11.10
C GLY A 148 3.04 -0.97 10.35
N MET A 149 2.38 -2.10 10.65
CA MET A 149 1.04 -2.41 10.14
C MET A 149 -0.03 -2.05 11.18
N GLU A 150 -0.99 -1.21 10.78
CA GLU A 150 -2.10 -0.75 11.61
C GLU A 150 -3.42 -1.41 11.18
N LEU A 151 -4.20 -1.86 12.15
CA LEU A 151 -5.49 -2.52 11.95
C LEU A 151 -6.64 -1.52 12.14
N THR A 152 -7.59 -1.47 11.22
CA THR A 152 -8.75 -0.56 11.28
C THR A 152 -10.06 -1.27 10.94
N ASP A 153 -11.19 -0.79 11.46
CA ASP A 153 -12.54 -1.15 11.01
C ASP A 153 -13.09 -0.22 9.93
N ASN A 154 -12.38 0.86 9.59
CA ASN A 154 -12.83 1.84 8.62
C ASN A 154 -11.75 2.22 7.62
N LEU A 155 -11.30 1.23 6.83
CA LEU A 155 -10.23 1.41 5.86
C LEU A 155 -10.53 2.52 4.84
N MET A 156 -11.79 2.65 4.42
CA MET A 156 -12.20 3.66 3.42
C MET A 156 -11.93 5.09 3.88
N ALA A 157 -12.05 5.38 5.18
CA ALA A 157 -11.71 6.70 5.71
C ALA A 157 -10.23 7.03 5.49
N PHE A 158 -9.34 6.05 5.65
CA PHE A 158 -7.89 6.23 5.46
C PHE A 158 -7.50 6.29 3.97
N VAL A 159 -8.13 5.46 3.14
CA VAL A 159 -7.97 5.53 1.68
C VAL A 159 -8.33 6.92 1.16
N GLU A 160 -9.49 7.45 1.55
CA GLU A 160 -9.91 8.79 1.13
C GLU A 160 -9.04 9.87 1.77
N ARG A 161 -8.60 9.73 3.03
CA ARG A 161 -7.66 10.68 3.66
C ARG A 161 -6.36 10.79 2.88
N LYS A 162 -5.77 9.68 2.45
CA LYS A 162 -4.56 9.69 1.60
C LYS A 162 -4.86 10.37 0.26
N LEU A 163 -5.94 9.98 -0.40
CA LEU A 163 -6.31 10.50 -1.72
C LEU A 163 -6.57 12.02 -1.68
N PHE A 164 -7.33 12.49 -0.71
CA PHE A 164 -7.81 13.87 -0.65
C PHE A 164 -6.76 14.82 -0.05
N THR A 165 -5.79 14.31 0.70
CA THR A 165 -4.74 15.14 1.29
C THR A 165 -3.39 14.97 0.59
N LEU A 166 -2.79 13.77 0.61
CA LEU A 166 -1.47 13.54 0.02
C LEU A 166 -1.50 13.63 -1.50
N ASN A 167 -2.36 12.85 -2.18
CA ASN A 167 -2.38 12.85 -3.65
C ASN A 167 -2.80 14.22 -4.20
N THR A 168 -3.82 14.85 -3.60
CA THR A 168 -4.22 16.23 -3.92
C THR A 168 -3.06 17.21 -3.78
N GLY A 169 -2.40 17.23 -2.61
CA GLY A 169 -1.29 18.15 -2.36
C GLY A 169 -0.12 17.92 -3.32
N HIS A 170 0.23 16.66 -3.58
CA HIS A 170 1.31 16.29 -4.48
C HIS A 170 1.03 16.71 -5.93
N ALA A 171 -0.18 16.43 -6.44
CA ALA A 171 -0.57 16.78 -7.81
C ALA A 171 -0.58 18.29 -8.03
N ILE A 172 -1.19 19.06 -7.11
CA ILE A 172 -1.21 20.53 -7.19
C ILE A 172 0.21 21.10 -7.15
N THR A 173 1.05 20.60 -6.24
CA THR A 173 2.47 21.01 -6.15
C THR A 173 3.20 20.76 -7.46
N ALA A 174 3.02 19.57 -8.06
CA ALA A 174 3.67 19.21 -9.31
C ALA A 174 3.25 20.11 -10.48
N TYR A 175 1.94 20.33 -10.65
CA TYR A 175 1.43 21.12 -11.77
C TYR A 175 1.76 22.62 -11.65
N LEU A 176 1.56 23.21 -10.47
CA LEU A 176 1.94 24.61 -10.24
C LEU A 176 3.46 24.79 -10.31
N GLY A 177 4.21 23.84 -9.76
CA GLY A 177 5.67 23.81 -9.83
C GLY A 177 6.18 23.83 -11.26
N LYS A 178 5.65 22.95 -12.12
CA LYS A 178 5.98 22.88 -13.54
C LYS A 178 5.69 24.21 -14.25
N LEU A 179 4.54 24.84 -13.98
CA LEU A 179 4.16 26.12 -14.57
C LEU A 179 5.08 27.27 -14.14
N ALA A 180 5.58 27.24 -12.91
CA ALA A 180 6.52 28.21 -12.37
C ALA A 180 8.00 27.92 -12.74
N GLY A 181 8.27 26.82 -13.47
CA GLY A 181 9.62 26.45 -13.88
C GLY A 181 10.43 25.68 -12.83
N HIS A 182 9.81 25.23 -11.75
CA HIS A 182 10.45 24.39 -10.73
C HIS A 182 10.69 22.97 -11.25
N GLN A 183 11.86 22.40 -10.96
CA GLN A 183 12.26 21.08 -11.46
C GLN A 183 11.86 19.93 -10.53
N THR A 184 11.76 20.21 -9.23
CA THR A 184 11.45 19.20 -8.21
C THR A 184 10.23 19.60 -7.38
N ILE A 185 9.56 18.61 -6.79
CA ILE A 185 8.47 18.82 -5.81
C ILE A 185 8.96 19.69 -4.65
N ARG A 186 10.20 19.48 -4.22
CA ARG A 186 10.83 20.27 -3.16
C ARG A 186 10.93 21.74 -3.53
N ASP A 187 11.43 22.06 -4.73
CA ASP A 187 11.59 23.45 -5.15
C ASP A 187 10.21 24.14 -5.24
N ALA A 188 9.23 23.42 -5.79
CA ALA A 188 7.85 23.91 -5.89
C ALA A 188 7.18 24.15 -4.53
N ILE A 189 7.33 23.26 -3.55
CA ILE A 189 6.68 23.43 -2.23
C ILE A 189 7.39 24.43 -1.31
N LEU A 190 8.62 24.83 -1.67
CA LEU A 190 9.37 25.90 -1.00
C LEU A 190 8.99 27.29 -1.53
N ASP A 191 8.38 27.38 -2.71
CA ASP A 191 7.73 28.61 -3.19
C ASP A 191 6.48 28.90 -2.35
N GLU A 192 6.49 30.05 -1.67
CA GLU A 192 5.45 30.44 -0.71
C GLU A 192 4.09 30.63 -1.39
N SER A 193 4.06 31.06 -2.65
CA SER A 193 2.82 31.25 -3.41
C SER A 193 2.17 29.91 -3.75
N ILE A 194 2.98 28.93 -4.18
CA ILE A 194 2.52 27.57 -4.48
C ILE A 194 2.11 26.86 -3.19
N ARG A 195 2.93 26.98 -2.14
CA ARG A 195 2.68 26.38 -0.83
C ARG A 195 1.34 26.84 -0.24
N ALA A 196 0.99 28.13 -0.39
CA ALA A 196 -0.29 28.65 0.09
C ALA A 196 -1.47 27.98 -0.62
N VAL A 197 -1.43 27.84 -1.94
CA VAL A 197 -2.48 27.16 -2.73
C VAL A 197 -2.58 25.68 -2.37
N VAL A 198 -1.44 24.99 -2.30
CA VAL A 198 -1.38 23.56 -1.93
C VAL A 198 -1.96 23.32 -0.55
N LYS A 199 -1.59 24.16 0.44
CA LYS A 199 -2.12 24.06 1.79
C LYS A 199 -3.62 24.32 1.82
N GLY A 200 -4.10 25.38 1.18
CA GLY A 200 -5.53 25.71 1.12
C GLY A 200 -6.37 24.59 0.52
N ALA A 201 -5.92 24.01 -0.61
CA ALA A 201 -6.63 22.89 -1.24
C ALA A 201 -6.71 21.64 -0.34
N MET A 202 -5.65 21.35 0.43
CA MET A 202 -5.67 20.26 1.42
C MET A 202 -6.57 20.57 2.62
N GLU A 203 -6.70 21.82 3.03
CA GLU A 203 -7.63 22.25 4.09
C GLU A 203 -9.09 22.13 3.62
N GLU A 204 -9.39 22.54 2.38
CA GLU A 204 -10.71 22.40 1.76
C GLU A 204 -11.15 20.94 1.63
N SER A 205 -10.28 20.09 1.08
CA SER A 205 -10.55 18.65 0.99
C SER A 205 -10.60 18.00 2.38
N GLY A 206 -9.79 18.48 3.32
CA GLY A 206 -9.78 18.05 4.72
C GLY A 206 -11.11 18.32 5.44
N ALA A 207 -11.75 19.46 5.20
CA ALA A 207 -13.07 19.76 5.74
C ALA A 207 -14.14 18.74 5.26
N VAL A 208 -14.04 18.24 4.01
CA VAL A 208 -14.91 17.17 3.51
C VAL A 208 -14.68 15.88 4.31
N LEU A 209 -13.42 15.50 4.55
CA LEU A 209 -13.06 14.29 5.28
C LEU A 209 -13.53 14.34 6.75
N ILE A 210 -13.32 15.48 7.42
CA ILE A 210 -13.76 15.69 8.81
C ILE A 210 -15.27 15.51 8.91
N LYS A 211 -16.04 16.13 8.00
CA LYS A 211 -17.50 16.03 8.02
C LYS A 211 -18.01 14.63 7.65
N ARG A 212 -17.34 13.95 6.71
CA ARG A 212 -17.75 12.63 6.20
C ARG A 212 -17.42 11.49 7.16
N TYR A 213 -16.25 11.53 7.79
CA TYR A 213 -15.70 10.42 8.57
C TYR A 213 -15.50 10.73 10.05
N GLY A 214 -15.74 11.97 10.48
CA GLY A 214 -15.55 12.37 11.88
C GLY A 214 -14.09 12.40 12.30
N PHE A 215 -13.15 12.66 11.38
CA PHE A 215 -11.76 12.87 11.76
C PHE A 215 -11.63 14.06 12.72
N ASP A 216 -10.79 13.90 13.73
CA ASP A 216 -10.42 15.00 14.63
C ASP A 216 -9.70 16.11 13.83
N ALA A 217 -10.17 17.35 13.98
CA ALA A 217 -9.72 18.48 13.17
C ALA A 217 -8.26 18.83 13.46
N ASP A 218 -7.83 18.80 14.71
CA ASP A 218 -6.45 19.14 15.11
C ASP A 218 -5.47 18.07 14.63
N LYS A 219 -5.85 16.79 14.75
CA LYS A 219 -5.07 15.68 14.18
C LYS A 219 -4.98 15.77 12.66
N HIS A 220 -6.06 16.16 11.98
CA HIS A 220 -6.04 16.31 10.53
C HIS A 220 -5.18 17.50 10.09
N ALA A 221 -5.24 18.63 10.81
CA ALA A 221 -4.35 19.77 10.57
C ALA A 221 -2.87 19.40 10.77
N ALA A 222 -2.55 18.64 11.83
CA ALA A 222 -1.21 18.12 12.05
C ALA A 222 -0.76 17.16 10.93
N TYR A 223 -1.68 16.33 10.42
CA TYR A 223 -1.43 15.46 9.27
C TYR A 223 -1.11 16.24 7.98
N ILE A 224 -1.83 17.34 7.72
CA ILE A 224 -1.51 18.26 6.61
C ILE A 224 -0.10 18.85 6.78
N GLN A 225 0.27 19.28 7.99
CA GLN A 225 1.64 19.78 8.26
C GLN A 225 2.69 18.70 8.02
N LYS A 226 2.41 17.45 8.40
CA LYS A 226 3.28 16.30 8.14
C LYS A 226 3.47 16.09 6.63
N ILE A 227 2.41 16.14 5.84
CA ILE A 227 2.48 16.04 4.36
C ILE A 227 3.30 17.18 3.78
N LEU A 228 3.07 18.43 4.20
CA LEU A 228 3.88 19.57 3.78
C LEU A 228 5.36 19.43 4.15
N GLY A 229 5.68 18.71 5.23
CA GLY A 229 7.04 18.32 5.60
C GLY A 229 7.62 17.28 4.63
N ARG A 230 6.85 16.23 4.32
CA ARG A 230 7.25 15.16 3.38
C ARG A 230 7.56 15.70 1.98
N LEU A 231 6.77 16.64 1.47
CA LEU A 231 7.01 17.27 0.17
C LEU A 231 8.31 18.10 0.13
N LYS A 232 8.85 18.51 1.29
CA LYS A 232 10.15 19.20 1.37
C LYS A 232 11.32 18.22 1.39
N THR A 233 11.10 16.93 1.61
CA THR A 233 12.19 15.96 1.75
C THR A 233 12.98 15.89 0.45
N ARG A 234 14.32 15.95 0.55
CA ARG A 234 15.19 15.57 -0.56
C ARG A 234 15.22 14.06 -0.53
N ILE A 235 14.81 13.43 -1.62
CA ILE A 235 14.98 12.01 -1.86
C ILE A 235 15.95 11.87 -3.03
#